data_AF-A0A5J4QAS9-F1
#
_entry.id   AF-A0A5J4QAS9-F1
#
_cell.length_a   1.000
_cell.length_b   1.000
_cell.length_c   1.000
_cell.angle_alpha   90.00
_cell.angle_beta   90.00
_cell.angle_gamma   90.00
#
_symmetry.space_group_name_H-M   'P 1'
#
loop_
_entity.id
_entity.type
_entity.pdbx_description
1 polymer ?
#
loop_
_entity_poly.entity_id
_entity_poly.type
_entity_poly.pdbx_seq_one_letter_code
_entity_poly.pdbx_strand_id
1 'polypeptide(L)'
;MKTKQKSSNKRAIISIALLIIFILLPVSGIMLAKTKDNPDAFACQFWDALHGILGVLFVIFGTFHIVSNWKALKHYVTGKQSNSTKKSD
;
A
#
# COMPACT_ATOMS: atom_id res chain seq x y z
N MET A 1 -37.80 -0.39 -8.62
CA MET A 1 -36.45 -0.07 -9.15
C MET A 1 -35.43 -0.29 -8.02
N LYS A 2 -34.72 -1.44 -8.01
CA LYS A 2 -33.72 -1.74 -6.97
C LYS A 2 -32.44 -0.97 -7.31
N THR A 3 -32.17 0.11 -6.59
CA THR A 3 -30.90 0.85 -6.73
C THR A 3 -29.77 -0.08 -6.29
N LYS A 4 -28.92 -0.47 -7.24
CA LYS A 4 -27.66 -1.19 -6.96
C LYS A 4 -26.86 -0.29 -6.02
N GLN A 5 -26.84 -0.64 -4.74
CA GLN A 5 -26.02 0.02 -3.73
C GLN A 5 -24.56 -0.07 -4.22
N LYS A 6 -24.01 1.06 -4.69
CA LYS A 6 -22.61 1.18 -5.12
C LYS A 6 -21.75 0.88 -3.89
N SER A 7 -21.33 -0.38 -3.74
CA SER A 7 -20.42 -0.79 -2.69
C SER A 7 -19.16 0.06 -2.85
N SER A 8 -18.94 0.98 -1.93
CA SER A 8 -17.85 1.95 -2.04
C SER A 8 -16.53 1.18 -2.14
N ASN A 9 -15.80 1.37 -3.24
CA ASN A 9 -14.51 0.73 -3.53
C ASN A 9 -13.38 1.28 -2.62
N LYS A 10 -13.68 1.62 -1.36
CA LYS A 10 -12.74 2.20 -0.40
C LYS A 10 -11.48 1.34 -0.26
N ARG A 11 -11.65 0.02 -0.29
CA ARG A 11 -10.54 -0.94 -0.26
C ARG A 11 -9.58 -0.76 -1.45
N ALA A 12 -10.12 -0.64 -2.66
CA ALA A 12 -9.30 -0.42 -3.87
C ALA A 12 -8.60 0.94 -3.85
N ILE A 13 -9.29 1.98 -3.37
CA ILE A 13 -8.69 3.32 -3.22
C ILE A 13 -7.50 3.29 -2.24
N ILE A 14 -7.64 2.59 -1.11
CA ILE A 14 -6.56 2.46 -0.12
C ILE A 14 -5.38 1.67 -0.70
N SER A 15 -5.64 0.62 -1.48
CA SER A 15 -4.57 -0.12 -2.18
C SER A 15 -3.82 0.74 -3.19
N ILE A 16 -4.53 1.57 -3.98
CA ILE A 16 -3.92 2.49 -4.95
C ILE A 16 -3.12 3.57 -4.22
N ALA A 17 -3.67 4.14 -3.15
CA ALA A 17 -2.96 5.13 -2.34
C ALA A 17 -1.67 4.55 -1.74
N LEU A 18 -1.72 3.31 -1.23
CA LEU A 18 -0.53 2.61 -0.74
C LEU A 18 0.50 2.36 -1.82
N LEU A 19 0.09 1.99 -3.02
CA LEU A 19 1.00 1.78 -4.14
C LEU A 19 1.72 3.09 -4.51
N ILE A 20 0.98 4.20 -4.54
CA ILE A 20 1.57 5.53 -4.82
C ILE A 20 2.57 5.89 -3.71
N ILE A 21 2.18 5.76 -2.44
CA ILE A 21 3.07 6.05 -1.30
C ILE A 21 4.31 5.15 -1.35
N PHE A 22 4.15 3.86 -1.65
CA PHE A 22 5.26 2.91 -1.79
C PHE A 22 6.28 3.33 -2.85
N ILE A 23 5.85 3.97 -3.94
CA ILE A 23 6.75 4.49 -4.98
C ILE A 23 7.38 5.82 -4.54
N LEU A 24 6.63 6.68 -3.84
CA LEU A 24 7.13 7.98 -3.37
C LEU A 24 8.18 7.87 -2.25
N LEU A 25 8.12 6.83 -1.41
CA LEU A 25 9.12 6.58 -0.36
C LEU A 25 10.56 6.43 -0.91
N PRO A 26 10.86 5.51 -1.84
CA PRO A 26 12.21 5.37 -2.39
C PRO A 26 12.63 6.62 -3.17
N VAL A 27 11.72 7.29 -3.88
CA VAL A 27 12.03 8.55 -4.58
C VAL A 27 12.47 9.64 -3.60
N SER A 28 11.70 9.86 -2.53
CA SER A 28 12.05 10.83 -1.48
C SER A 28 13.31 10.45 -0.72
N GLY A 29 13.54 9.15 -0.46
CA GLY A 29 14.75 8.66 0.18
C GLY A 29 16.01 8.88 -0.67
N ILE A 30 15.93 8.64 -1.99
CA ILE A 30 17.03 8.92 -2.93
C ILE A 30 17.32 10.43 -2.98
N MET A 31 16.28 11.27 -3.03
CA MET A 31 16.46 12.73 -3.02
C MET A 31 17.09 13.22 -1.71
N LEU A 32 16.70 12.66 -0.57
CA LEU A 32 17.30 12.95 0.73
C LEU A 32 18.78 12.54 0.76
N ALA A 33 19.12 11.38 0.20
CA ALA A 33 20.51 10.94 0.08
C ALA A 33 21.34 11.92 -0.76
N LYS A 34 20.82 12.38 -1.91
CA LYS A 34 21.51 13.35 -2.77
C LYS A 34 21.66 14.74 -2.16
N THR A 35 20.67 15.19 -1.38
CA THR A 35 20.73 16.50 -0.72
C THR A 35 21.65 16.53 0.49
N LYS A 36 21.99 15.37 1.07
CA LYS A 36 23.02 15.27 2.11
C LYS A 36 24.43 15.57 1.57
N ASP A 37 24.70 15.24 0.31
CA ASP A 37 26.01 15.48 -0.31
C ASP A 37 26.23 16.95 -0.70
N ASN A 38 25.15 17.68 -1.00
CA ASN A 38 25.18 19.12 -1.32
C ASN A 38 24.08 19.83 -0.52
N PRO A 39 24.38 20.25 0.72
CA PRO A 39 23.35 20.62 1.70
C PRO A 39 22.75 21.99 1.38
N ASP A 40 21.71 22.00 0.55
CA ASP A 40 20.68 23.03 0.67
C ASP A 40 19.84 22.70 1.92
N ALA A 41 19.96 23.56 2.94
CA ALA A 41 19.35 23.32 4.25
C ALA A 41 17.82 23.16 4.16
N PHE A 42 17.18 23.90 3.25
CA PHE A 42 15.74 23.83 3.04
C PHE A 42 15.33 22.52 2.36
N ALA A 43 16.01 22.13 1.28
CA ALA A 43 15.70 20.90 0.55
C ALA A 43 15.93 19.65 1.42
N CYS A 44 17.01 19.61 2.19
CA CYS A 44 17.29 18.50 3.11
C CYS A 44 16.15 18.34 4.14
N GLN A 45 15.74 19.44 4.78
CA GLN A 45 14.66 19.41 5.78
C GLN A 45 13.29 19.09 5.16
N PHE A 46 13.03 19.57 3.94
CA PHE A 46 11.81 19.25 3.19
C PHE A 46 11.74 17.76 2.84
N TRP A 47 12.80 17.17 2.27
CA TRP A 47 12.82 15.76 1.90
C TRP A 47 12.77 14.84 3.12
N ASP A 48 13.41 15.22 4.22
CA ASP A 48 13.37 14.48 5.48
C ASP A 48 11.94 14.46 6.07
N ALA A 49 11.29 15.62 6.16
CA ALA A 49 9.91 15.72 6.63
C ALA A 49 8.93 14.98 5.71
N LEU A 50 9.10 15.11 4.39
CA LEU A 50 8.26 14.42 3.40
C LEU A 50 8.41 12.90 3.52
N HIS A 51 9.64 12.40 3.59
CA HIS A 51 9.91 10.97 3.72
C HIS A 51 9.35 10.41 5.04
N GLY A 52 9.52 11.15 6.14
CA GLY A 52 8.97 10.79 7.44
C GLY A 52 7.44 10.68 7.44
N ILE A 53 6.74 11.69 6.92
CA ILE A 53 5.27 11.69 6.86
C ILE A 53 4.76 10.57 5.94
N LEU A 54 5.38 10.40 4.77
CA LEU A 54 5.03 9.31 3.84
C LEU A 54 5.22 7.94 4.49
N GLY A 55 6.30 7.74 5.25
CA GLY A 55 6.56 6.50 5.99
C GLY A 55 5.49 6.21 7.04
N VAL A 56 5.11 7.20 7.84
CA VAL A 56 4.03 7.05 8.84
C VAL A 56 2.70 6.70 8.17
N LEU A 57 2.33 7.43 7.10
CA LEU A 57 1.11 7.14 6.35
C LEU A 57 1.15 5.74 5.73
N PHE A 58 2.30 5.31 5.21
CA PHE A 58 2.48 3.98 4.64
C PHE A 58 2.22 2.88 5.66
N VAL A 59 2.75 3.01 6.88
CA VAL A 59 2.54 2.02 7.95
C VAL A 59 1.06 1.96 8.37
N ILE A 60 0.41 3.11 8.55
CA ILE A 60 -1.01 3.18 8.95
C ILE A 60 -1.90 2.57 7.87
N PHE A 61 -1.77 3.02 6.63
CA PHE A 61 -2.58 2.49 5.54
C PHE A 61 -2.23 1.02 5.25
N GLY A 62 -0.96 0.64 5.37
CA GLY A 62 -0.49 -0.73 5.14
C GLY A 62 -1.11 -1.71 6.13
N THR A 63 -1.14 -1.32 7.40
CA THR A 63 -1.85 -2.08 8.45
C THR A 63 -3.33 -2.22 8.12
N PHE A 64 -4.00 -1.11 7.77
CA PHE A 64 -5.42 -1.15 7.41
C PHE A 64 -5.70 -2.00 6.15
N HIS A 65 -4.80 -1.96 5.17
CA HIS A 65 -4.89 -2.77 3.96
C HIS A 65 -4.77 -4.26 4.27
N ILE A 66 -3.78 -4.65 5.08
CA ILE A 66 -3.58 -6.04 5.51
C ILE A 66 -4.81 -6.53 6.29
N VAL A 67 -5.32 -5.75 7.25
CA VAL A 67 -6.51 -6.11 8.04
C VAL A 67 -7.76 -6.21 7.14
N SER A 68 -7.94 -5.28 6.21
CA SER A 68 -9.08 -5.28 5.27
C SER A 68 -9.06 -6.46 4.31
N ASN A 69 -7.85 -6.92 3.93
CA ASN A 69 -7.65 -8.07 3.05
C ASN A 69 -7.33 -9.36 3.82
N TRP A 70 -7.45 -9.37 5.15
CA TRP A 70 -7.07 -10.49 6.02
C TRP A 70 -7.84 -11.77 5.71
N LYS A 71 -9.10 -11.67 5.27
CA LYS A 71 -9.88 -12.84 4.82
C LYS A 71 -9.27 -13.50 3.57
N ALA A 72 -8.78 -12.70 2.62
CA ALA A 72 -8.10 -13.21 1.42
C ALA A 72 -6.75 -13.84 1.80
N LEU A 73 -5.96 -13.15 2.65
CA LEU A 73 -4.70 -13.69 3.17
C LEU A 73 -4.92 -15.00 3.93
N LYS A 74 -5.94 -15.11 4.78
CA LYS A 74 -6.26 -16.36 5.49
C LYS A 74 -6.58 -17.48 4.51
N HIS A 75 -7.34 -17.24 3.46
CA HIS A 75 -7.63 -18.24 2.42
C HIS A 75 -6.35 -18.70 1.69
N TYR A 76 -5.45 -17.77 1.36
CA TYR A 76 -4.16 -18.09 0.76
C TYR A 76 -3.22 -18.85 1.70
N VAL A 77 -3.16 -18.47 2.98
CA VAL A 77 -2.25 -19.05 4.00
C VAL A 77 -2.75 -20.40 4.53
N THR A 78 -4.07 -20.59 4.67
CA THR A 78 -4.65 -21.86 5.15
C THR A 78 -4.86 -22.90 4.04
N GLY A 79 -4.46 -22.62 2.80
CA GLY A 79 -4.15 -23.65 1.82
C GLY A 79 -5.21 -24.73 1.61
N LYS A 80 -6.50 -24.41 1.69
CA LYS A 80 -7.51 -25.31 1.10
C LYS A 80 -7.53 -25.04 -0.40
N GLN A 81 -6.49 -25.52 -1.09
CA GLN A 81 -6.61 -25.83 -2.51
C GLN A 81 -7.68 -26.91 -2.61
N SER A 82 -8.92 -26.49 -2.82
CA SER A 82 -9.94 -27.38 -3.35
C SER A 82 -9.51 -27.70 -4.78
N ASN A 83 -8.63 -28.69 -4.91
CA ASN A 83 -8.45 -29.46 -6.14
C ASN A 83 -9.83 -30.02 -6.50
N SER A 84 -10.62 -29.29 -7.29
CA SER A 84 -11.65 -29.90 -8.11
C SER A 84 -10.95 -30.49 -9.32
N THR A 85 -10.21 -31.57 -9.10
CA THR A 85 -10.05 -32.61 -10.11
C THR A 85 -11.43 -33.20 -10.34
N LYS A 86 -12.23 -32.56 -11.20
CA LYS A 86 -13.39 -33.23 -11.78
C LYS A 86 -12.89 -33.92 -13.04
N LYS A 87 -12.39 -35.14 -12.83
CA LYS A 87 -12.24 -36.16 -13.86
C LYS A 87 -13.66 -36.67 -14.19
N SER A 88 -14.08 -36.44 -15.42
CA SER A 88 -15.10 -37.16 -16.17
C SER A 88 -14.57 -37.04 -17.59
N ASP A 89 -13.98 -38.08 -18.16
CA ASP A 89 -14.72 -39.25 -18.65
C ASP A 89 -14.10 -40.61 -18.28
#